data_AF-A0A8X6MR96-F1
#
_entry.id   AF-A0A8X6MR96-F1
#
_cell.length_a   1.000
_cell.length_b   1.000
_cell.length_c   1.000
_cell.angle_alpha   90.00
_cell.angle_beta   90.00
_cell.angle_gamma   90.00
#
_symmetry.space_group_name_H-M   'P 1'
#
loop_
_entity.id
_entity.type
_entity.pdbx_description
1 polymer ?
#
loop_
_entity_poly.entity_id
_entity_poly.type
_entity_poly.pdbx_seq_one_letter_code
_entity_poly.pdbx_strand_id
1 'polypeptide(L)' 'MDSTVEPCDNFYQFACGNYLSRNTVPDDHYLKSTIQTMQDDMYVTLK' A
#
# COMPACT_ATOMS: atom_id res chain seq x y z
N MET A 1 2.86 1.15 8.78
CA MET A 1 4.01 0.85 9.65
C MET A 1 3.70 -0.31 10.56
N ASP A 2 4.58 -1.31 10.58
CA ASP A 2 4.61 -2.44 11.51
C ASP A 2 5.75 -2.22 12.51
N SER A 3 5.42 -1.69 13.69
CA SER A 3 6.40 -1.33 14.72
C SER A 3 6.98 -2.53 15.46
N THR A 4 6.62 -3.76 15.08
CA THR A 4 7.17 -4.99 15.67
C THR A 4 8.46 -5.44 14.99
N VAL A 5 8.82 -4.83 13.86
CA VAL A 5 10.00 -5.14 13.06
C VAL A 5 11.08 -4.09 13.25
N GLU A 6 12.32 -4.52 13.45
CA GLU A 6 13.47 -3.60 13.57
C GLU A 6 13.78 -2.94 12.20
N PRO A 7 13.84 -1.61 12.12
CA PRO A 7 14.02 -0.90 10.83
C PRO A 7 15.34 -1.24 10.13
N CYS A 8 16.41 -1.51 10.88
CA CYS A 8 17.72 -1.84 10.33
C CYS A 8 17.77 -3.25 9.70
N ASP A 9 16.90 -4.16 10.14
CA ASP A 9 16.82 -5.53 9.61
C ASP A 9 15.92 -5.61 8.38
N ASN A 10 14.75 -4.94 8.42
CA ASN A 10 13.84 -4.87 7.29
C ASN A 10 13.01 -3.58 7.31
N PHE A 11 13.61 -2.52 6.77
CA PHE A 11 12.98 -1.20 6.71
C PHE A 11 11.65 -1.21 5.95
N TYR A 12 11.55 -2.01 4.89
CA TYR A 12 10.35 -2.08 4.07
C TYR A 12 9.17 -2.68 4.86
N GLN A 13 9.39 -3.78 5.58
CA GLN A 13 8.37 -4.35 6.46
C GLN A 13 8.03 -3.43 7.62
N PHE A 14 9.02 -2.77 8.24
CA PHE A 14 8.74 -1.77 9.28
C PHE A 14 7.85 -0.64 8.77
N ALA A 15 8.16 -0.06 7.60
CA ALA A 15 7.39 1.06 7.05
C ALA A 15 6.00 0.61 6.54
N CYS A 16 5.94 -0.50 5.81
CA CYS A 16 4.80 -0.89 5.00
C CYS A 16 4.06 -2.16 5.47
N GLY A 17 4.58 -2.92 6.43
CA GLY A 17 4.09 -4.26 6.78
C GLY A 17 2.61 -4.33 7.13
N ASN A 18 2.12 -3.40 7.96
CA ASN A 18 0.70 -3.29 8.28
C ASN A 18 -0.18 -2.85 7.10
N TYR A 19 0.38 -2.16 6.10
CA TYR A 19 -0.35 -1.84 4.87
C TYR A 19 -0.49 -3.10 4.02
N LEU A 20 0.60 -3.86 3.84
CA LEU A 20 0.60 -5.13 3.08
C LEU A 20 -0.39 -6.14 3.65
N SER A 21 -0.50 -6.26 4.98
CA SER A 21 -1.43 -7.20 5.62
C SER A 21 -2.90 -6.84 5.47
N ARG A 22 -3.23 -5.57 5.20
CA ARG A 22 -4.61 -5.07 5.11
C ARG A 22 -5.06 -4.75 3.68
N ASN A 23 -4.13 -4.70 2.73
CA ASN A 23 -4.38 -4.26 1.37
C ASN A 23 -3.93 -5.31 0.37
N THR A 24 -4.86 -6.18 -0.02
CA THR A 24 -4.66 -7.11 -1.13
C THR A 24 -4.85 -6.40 -2.47
N VAL A 25 -4.21 -6.95 -3.50
CA VAL A 25 -4.45 -6.52 -4.87
C VAL A 25 -5.87 -6.93 -5.26
N PRO A 26 -6.74 -5.99 -5.65
CA PRO A 26 -8.09 -6.30 -6.11
C PRO A 26 -8.06 -6.89 -7.54
N ASP A 27 -9.12 -7.60 -7.92
CA ASP A 27 -9.16 -8.39 -9.17
C ASP A 27 -9.04 -7.55 -10.46
N ASP A 28 -9.39 -6.27 -10.40
CA ASP A 28 -9.33 -5.32 -11.49
C ASP A 28 -7.97 -4.61 -11.64
N HIS A 29 -7.02 -4.89 -10.74
CA HIS A 29 -5.67 -4.34 -10.80
C HIS A 29 -4.62 -5.45 -10.75
N TYR A 30 -3.49 -5.23 -11.43
CA TYR A 30 -2.32 -6.14 -11.33
C TYR A 30 -1.46 -5.85 -10.10
N LEU A 31 -1.53 -4.62 -9.56
CA LEU A 31 -0.76 -4.16 -8.42
C LEU A 31 -1.55 -3.13 -7.64
N LYS A 32 -1.35 -3.11 -6.32
CA LYS A 32 -1.86 -2.07 -5.45
C LYS A 32 -0.70 -1.30 -4.85
N SER A 33 -0.69 0.01 -5.10
CA SER A 33 0.31 0.94 -4.59
C SER A 33 -0.34 2.26 -4.23
N THR A 34 0.41 3.10 -3.52
CA THR A 34 -0.03 4.46 -3.17
C THR A 34 -0.34 5.28 -4.42
N ILE A 35 0.46 5.16 -5.48
CA ILE A 35 0.25 5.91 -6.73
C ILE A 35 -1.04 5.45 -7.41
N GLN A 36 -1.31 4.15 -7.46
CA GLN A 36 -2.55 3.63 -8.03
C GLN A 36 -3.77 4.16 -7.26
N THR A 37 -3.70 4.13 -5.92
CA THR A 37 -4.79 4.65 -5.06
C THR A 37 -5.06 6.12 -5.36
N MET A 38 -4.00 6.94 -5.50
CA MET A 38 -4.14 8.35 -5.86
C MET A 38 -4.76 8.57 -7.24
N GLN A 39 -4.43 7.71 -8.23
CA GLN A 39 -5.03 7.78 -9.56
C GLN A 39 -6.52 7.44 -9.51
N ASP A 40 -6.89 6.39 -8.78
CA ASP A 40 -8.28 5.96 -8.62
C ASP A 40 -9.12 7.09 -7.99
N ASP A 41 -8.60 7.73 -6.93
CA ASP A 41 -9.23 8.88 -6.27
C ASP A 41 -9.40 10.08 -7.22
N MET A 42 -8.39 10.35 -8.05
CA MET A 42 -8.46 11.38 -9.09
C MET A 42 -9.55 11.07 -10.12
N TYR A 43 -9.66 9.82 -10.58
CA TYR A 43 -10.70 9.41 -11.53
C TYR A 43 -12.11 9.52 -10.96
N VAL A 44 -12.29 9.27 -9.65
CA VAL A 44 -13.60 9.49 -8.99
C VAL A 44 -13.93 10.98 -8.94
N THR A 45 -12.96 11.84 -8.64
CA THR A 45 -13.16 13.29 -8.51
C THR A 45 -13.46 13.98 -9.84
N LEU A 46 -12.90 13.47 -10.95
CA LEU A 46 -13.09 14.02 -12.30
C LEU A 46 -14.42 13.60 -12.97
N LYS A 47 -15.18 12.69 -12.35
CA LYS A 47 -16.52 12.30 -12.82
C LYS A 47 -17.59 13.25 -12.28
#